data_AF-A0A160MEG6-F1
#
_entry.id   AF-A0A160MEG6-F1
#
_cell.length_a   1.000
_cell.length_b   1.000
_cell.length_c   1.000
_cell.angle_alpha   90.00
_cell.angle_beta   90.00
_cell.angle_gamma   90.00
#
_symmetry.space_group_name_H-M   'P 1'
#
loop_
_entity.id
_entity.type
_entity.pdbx_description
1 polymer ?
#
loop_
_entity_poly.entity_id
_entity_poly.type
_entity_poly.pdbx_seq_one_letter_code
_entity_poly.pdbx_strand_id
1 'polypeptide(L)'
;MKHRVYNGFPLVIETDIDGFIYGEISDHFDFDEEVGCTFGDGFVQAPNGSRAGIIWEVSEKPYISTCIEPERIRWGVYNVGFVKPIKTIDDLVYNFKTIYPLIKEAYNNAKMGK
;
A
#
# COMPACT_ATOMS: atom_id res chain seq x y z
N MET A 1 -13.49 13.33 16.85
CA MET A 1 -13.18 12.53 15.64
C MET A 1 -11.94 11.72 15.93
N LYS A 2 -11.93 10.40 15.66
CA LYS A 2 -10.70 9.58 15.80
C LYS A 2 -9.68 10.10 14.80
N HIS A 3 -8.51 10.55 15.28
CA HIS A 3 -7.39 10.95 14.44
C HIS A 3 -6.96 9.73 13.61
N ARG A 4 -7.10 9.82 12.28
CA ARG A 4 -6.78 8.75 11.33
C ARG A 4 -5.61 9.24 10.48
N VAL A 5 -4.59 8.40 10.33
CA VAL A 5 -3.43 8.71 9.47
C VAL A 5 -3.84 8.81 8.00
N TYR A 6 -3.15 9.65 7.24
CA TYR A 6 -3.41 9.89 5.81
C TYR A 6 -4.82 10.43 5.51
N ASN A 7 -5.39 11.21 6.42
CA ASN A 7 -6.64 11.92 6.15
C ASN A 7 -6.46 12.92 5.01
N GLY A 8 -7.41 12.96 4.07
CA GLY A 8 -7.38 13.85 2.91
C GLY A 8 -6.76 13.23 1.65
N PHE A 9 -6.02 12.12 1.78
CA PHE A 9 -5.49 11.40 0.63
C PHE A 9 -6.55 10.48 -0.01
N PRO A 10 -6.57 10.37 -1.35
CA PRO A 10 -7.58 9.58 -2.06
C PRO A 10 -7.35 8.07 -1.91
N LEU A 11 -8.43 7.32 -2.13
CA LEU A 11 -8.40 5.87 -2.26
C LEU A 11 -8.59 5.51 -3.74
N VAL A 12 -7.83 4.53 -4.22
CA VAL A 12 -7.97 3.99 -5.56
C VAL A 12 -8.87 2.76 -5.48
N ILE A 13 -10.18 2.97 -5.65
CA ILE A 13 -11.22 1.96 -5.38
C ILE A 13 -11.09 0.70 -6.24
N GLU A 14 -10.45 0.82 -7.41
CA GLU A 14 -10.19 -0.27 -8.35
C GLU A 14 -9.25 -1.33 -7.76
N THR A 15 -8.48 -0.95 -6.74
CA THR A 15 -7.57 -1.86 -6.02
C THR A 15 -8.27 -2.69 -4.94
N ASP A 16 -9.57 -2.51 -4.70
CA ASP A 16 -10.29 -3.24 -3.65
C ASP A 16 -10.12 -4.76 -3.81
N ILE A 17 -9.61 -5.38 -2.75
CA ILE A 17 -9.58 -6.82 -2.58
C ILE A 17 -9.87 -7.17 -1.12
N ASP A 18 -10.95 -7.90 -0.87
CA ASP A 18 -11.46 -8.24 0.46
C ASP A 18 -11.63 -7.01 1.40
N GLY A 19 -11.91 -5.83 0.85
CA GLY A 19 -12.05 -4.57 1.60
C GLY A 19 -10.71 -3.91 1.98
N PHE A 20 -9.58 -4.41 1.47
CA PHE A 20 -8.31 -3.71 1.48
C PHE A 20 -8.20 -2.84 0.23
N ILE A 21 -7.87 -1.57 0.41
CA ILE A 21 -7.82 -0.59 -0.68
C ILE A 21 -6.51 0.20 -0.59
N TYR A 22 -5.83 0.37 -1.71
CA TYR A 22 -4.69 1.26 -1.84
C TYR A 22 -5.13 2.72 -1.73
N GLY A 23 -4.34 3.51 -1.03
CA GLY A 23 -4.47 4.94 -0.96
C GLY A 23 -3.17 5.62 -1.40
N GLU A 24 -3.33 6.72 -2.10
CA GLU A 24 -2.25 7.38 -2.82
C GLU A 24 -1.69 8.56 -2.01
N ILE A 25 -0.37 8.63 -1.83
CA ILE A 25 0.31 9.75 -1.16
C ILE A 25 1.11 10.57 -2.17
N SER A 26 1.99 9.91 -2.91
CA SER A 26 2.64 10.47 -4.10
C SER A 26 1.84 10.13 -5.35
N ASP A 27 1.79 11.03 -6.33
CA ASP A 27 1.17 10.74 -7.63
C ASP A 27 1.90 9.58 -8.31
N HIS A 28 1.20 8.46 -8.51
CA HIS A 28 1.75 7.24 -9.09
C HIS A 28 1.90 7.31 -10.62
N PHE A 29 1.56 8.43 -11.24
CA PHE A 29 1.78 8.71 -12.66
C PHE A 29 2.87 9.77 -12.93
N ASP A 30 3.48 10.35 -11.90
CA ASP A 30 4.36 11.53 -12.02
C ASP A 30 5.76 11.25 -12.57
N PHE A 31 6.16 9.97 -12.70
CA PHE A 31 7.54 9.61 -13.05
C PHE A 31 7.65 8.86 -14.39
N ASP A 32 8.23 9.58 -15.35
CA ASP A 32 8.77 9.12 -16.64
C ASP A 32 7.82 8.26 -17.50
N GLU A 33 7.08 8.90 -18.40
CA GLU A 33 6.03 8.29 -19.23
C GLU A 33 6.51 7.07 -20.05
N GLU A 34 7.81 6.98 -20.37
CA GLU A 34 8.34 5.90 -21.20
C GLU A 34 8.43 4.56 -20.45
N VAL A 35 8.72 4.57 -19.15
CA VAL A 35 8.89 3.35 -18.32
C VAL A 35 7.77 3.19 -17.28
N GLY A 36 7.09 4.28 -16.92
CA GLY A 36 6.12 4.33 -15.84
C GLY A 36 6.80 4.48 -14.48
N CYS A 37 5.98 4.74 -13.45
CA CYS A 37 6.48 5.01 -12.13
C CYS A 37 7.06 3.75 -11.47
N THR A 38 8.30 3.84 -10.98
CA THR A 38 9.05 2.70 -10.43
C THR A 38 9.23 2.74 -8.91
N PHE A 39 8.83 3.82 -8.25
CA PHE A 39 8.85 3.95 -6.79
C PHE A 39 7.82 4.98 -6.33
N GLY A 40 7.44 4.94 -5.05
CA GLY A 40 6.58 5.96 -4.48
C GLY A 40 6.11 5.66 -3.07
N ASP A 41 5.22 6.51 -2.58
CA ASP A 41 4.62 6.42 -1.26
C ASP A 41 3.10 6.22 -1.39
N GLY A 42 2.56 5.36 -0.54
CA GLY A 42 1.14 5.11 -0.45
C GLY A 42 0.72 4.70 0.96
N PHE A 43 -0.54 4.29 1.08
CA PHE A 43 -1.04 3.63 2.27
C PHE A 43 -2.02 2.53 1.88
N VAL A 44 -2.31 1.65 2.82
CA VAL A 44 -3.35 0.62 2.68
C VAL A 44 -4.41 0.86 3.72
N GLN A 45 -5.66 0.97 3.29
CA GLN A 45 -6.82 0.93 4.17
C GLN A 45 -7.32 -0.50 4.29
N ALA A 46 -7.40 -1.01 5.52
CA ALA A 46 -7.97 -2.31 5.82
C ALA A 46 -9.50 -2.25 5.96
N PRO A 47 -10.21 -3.41 6.01
CA PRO A 47 -11.69 -3.43 6.04
C PRO A 47 -12.32 -2.74 7.25
N ASN A 48 -11.60 -2.66 8.38
CA ASN A 48 -12.05 -1.95 9.57
C ASN A 48 -11.77 -0.43 9.52
N GLY A 49 -11.26 0.07 8.39
CA GLY A 49 -10.89 1.48 8.17
C GLY A 49 -9.56 1.90 8.80
N SER A 50 -8.82 1.00 9.45
CA SER A 50 -7.45 1.27 9.93
C SER A 50 -6.45 1.25 8.77
N ARG A 51 -5.32 1.93 8.91
CA ARG A 51 -4.37 2.16 7.82
C ARG A 51 -2.93 1.82 8.19
N ALA A 52 -2.12 1.46 7.21
CA ALA A 52 -0.66 1.44 7.28
C ALA A 52 -0.07 2.20 6.11
N GLY A 53 1.11 2.78 6.31
CA GLY A 53 1.88 3.35 5.21
C GLY A 53 2.58 2.25 4.42
N ILE A 54 2.81 2.50 3.14
CA ILE A 54 3.69 1.70 2.30
C ILE A 54 4.64 2.62 1.53
N ILE A 55 5.90 2.22 1.48
CA ILE A 55 6.93 2.78 0.61
C ILE A 55 7.18 1.68 -0.41
N TRP A 56 6.98 1.95 -1.69
CA TRP A 56 7.06 0.91 -2.71
C TRP A 56 8.13 1.23 -3.75
N GLU A 57 8.71 0.17 -4.29
CA GLU A 57 9.64 0.20 -5.42
C GLU A 57 9.37 -0.99 -6.33
N VAL A 58 9.81 -0.92 -7.58
CA VAL A 58 9.78 -2.06 -8.49
C VAL A 58 10.88 -3.05 -8.13
N SER A 59 10.50 -4.32 -7.98
CA SER A 59 11.37 -5.43 -7.63
C SER A 59 11.05 -6.67 -8.47
N GLU A 60 11.99 -7.60 -8.57
CA GLU A 60 11.79 -8.85 -9.34
C GLU A 60 10.70 -9.76 -8.74
N LYS A 61 10.48 -9.67 -7.43
CA LYS A 61 9.53 -10.49 -6.67
C LYS A 61 8.79 -9.63 -5.67
N PRO A 62 7.52 -9.95 -5.38
CA PRO A 62 6.80 -9.24 -4.34
C PRO A 62 7.46 -9.50 -3.00
N TYR A 63 7.63 -8.44 -2.22
CA TYR A 63 8.10 -8.54 -0.85
C TYR A 63 7.38 -7.55 0.04
N ILE A 64 7.44 -7.81 1.34
CA ILE A 64 7.09 -6.83 2.37
C ILE A 64 8.15 -6.88 3.46
N SER A 65 8.57 -5.73 3.97
CA SER A 65 9.40 -5.65 5.18
C SER A 65 8.93 -4.51 6.07
N THR A 66 9.00 -4.70 7.38
CA THR A 66 8.61 -3.67 8.34
C THR A 66 9.64 -2.53 8.32
N CYS A 67 9.18 -1.32 8.03
CA CYS A 67 9.94 -0.08 8.20
C CYS A 67 9.67 0.54 9.57
N ILE A 68 8.39 0.63 9.96
CA ILE A 68 7.96 1.08 11.29
C ILE A 68 6.94 0.08 11.83
N GLU A 69 7.18 -0.40 13.05
CA GLU A 69 6.30 -1.35 13.75
C GLU A 69 4.87 -0.82 13.94
N PRO A 70 3.87 -1.69 14.16
CA PRO A 70 2.50 -1.28 14.43
C PRO A 70 2.39 -0.34 15.65
N GLU A 71 1.60 0.72 15.51
CA GLU A 71 1.37 1.73 16.55
C GLU A 71 -0.12 1.87 16.86
N ARG A 72 -0.49 2.73 17.82
CA ARG A 72 -1.89 2.93 18.20
C ARG A 72 -2.77 3.43 17.05
N ILE A 73 -2.22 4.23 16.14
CA ILE A 73 -2.98 4.94 15.08
C ILE A 73 -2.86 4.32 13.69
N ARG A 74 -1.91 3.41 13.48
CA ARG A 74 -1.65 2.71 12.21
C ARG A 74 -1.10 1.31 12.48
N TRP A 75 -1.37 0.37 11.58
CA TRP A 75 -0.92 -1.02 11.76
C TRP A 75 0.49 -1.27 11.20
N GLY A 76 1.25 -0.23 10.86
CA GLY A 76 2.66 -0.28 10.50
C GLY A 76 3.02 0.72 9.40
N VAL A 77 4.29 0.75 9.02
CA VAL A 77 4.78 1.24 7.73
C VAL A 77 5.66 0.17 7.13
N TYR A 78 5.47 -0.15 5.86
CA TYR A 78 6.15 -1.26 5.21
C TYR A 78 6.86 -0.82 3.93
N ASN A 79 8.05 -1.38 3.69
CA ASN A 79 8.60 -1.38 2.33
C ASN A 79 7.94 -2.50 1.54
N VAL A 80 7.55 -2.23 0.30
CA VAL A 80 6.81 -3.17 -0.56
C VAL A 80 7.47 -3.27 -1.93
N GLY A 81 7.67 -4.49 -2.40
CA GLY A 81 8.12 -4.76 -3.77
C GLY A 81 6.95 -4.91 -4.74
N PHE A 82 6.77 -3.97 -5.65
CA PHE A 82 5.86 -4.10 -6.79
C PHE A 82 6.58 -4.79 -7.95
N VAL A 83 5.88 -5.65 -8.70
CA VAL A 83 6.53 -6.52 -9.69
C VAL A 83 6.61 -5.90 -11.08
N LYS A 84 6.00 -4.74 -11.29
CA LYS A 84 6.13 -3.97 -12.53
C LYS A 84 5.94 -2.47 -12.30
N PRO A 85 6.47 -1.60 -13.17
CA PRO A 85 6.18 -0.17 -13.14
C PRO A 85 4.69 0.12 -13.27
N ILE A 86 4.25 1.27 -12.76
CA ILE A 86 2.87 1.74 -12.86
C ILE A 86 2.76 2.76 -13.99
N LYS A 87 2.05 2.40 -15.06
CA LYS A 87 1.69 3.32 -16.16
C LYS A 87 0.19 3.58 -16.22
N THR A 88 -0.59 2.62 -15.74
CA THR A 88 -2.05 2.62 -15.78
C THR A 88 -2.61 2.19 -14.44
N ILE A 89 -3.89 2.48 -14.20
CA ILE A 89 -4.59 1.95 -13.02
C ILE A 89 -4.56 0.42 -12.99
N ASP A 90 -4.63 -0.26 -14.14
CA ASP A 90 -4.53 -1.72 -14.21
C ASP A 90 -3.16 -2.24 -13.72
N ASP A 91 -2.10 -1.47 -13.90
CA ASP A 91 -0.78 -1.81 -13.36
C ASP A 91 -0.75 -1.73 -11.84
N LEU A 92 -1.31 -0.65 -11.27
CA LEU A 92 -1.45 -0.49 -9.84
C LEU A 92 -2.31 -1.61 -9.23
N VAL A 93 -3.46 -1.92 -9.85
CA VAL A 93 -4.34 -3.03 -9.43
C VAL A 93 -3.60 -4.36 -9.46
N TYR A 94 -2.84 -4.63 -10.52
CA TYR A 94 -2.05 -5.85 -10.63
C TYR A 94 -0.98 -5.95 -9.54
N ASN A 95 -0.21 -4.88 -9.31
CA ASN A 95 0.81 -4.84 -8.27
C ASN A 95 0.21 -5.03 -6.88
N PHE A 96 -0.88 -4.31 -6.58
CA PHE A 96 -1.55 -4.40 -5.29
C PHE A 96 -2.10 -5.80 -5.02
N LYS A 97 -2.72 -6.44 -6.00
CA LYS A 97 -3.19 -7.83 -5.89
C LYS A 97 -2.05 -8.82 -5.69
N THR A 98 -0.87 -8.55 -6.26
CA THR A 98 0.31 -9.41 -6.13
C THR A 98 0.87 -9.37 -4.69
N ILE A 99 0.88 -8.21 -4.06
CA ILE A 99 1.38 -8.03 -2.68
C ILE A 99 0.28 -8.22 -1.61
N TYR A 100 -0.98 -8.35 -2.02
CA TYR A 100 -2.12 -8.52 -1.11
C TYR A 100 -1.94 -9.65 -0.08
N PRO A 101 -1.50 -10.87 -0.43
CA PRO A 101 -1.30 -11.93 0.57
C PRO A 101 -0.35 -11.52 1.70
N LEU A 102 0.73 -10.79 1.35
CA LEU A 102 1.73 -10.29 2.29
C LEU A 102 1.17 -9.17 3.19
N ILE A 103 0.38 -8.27 2.60
CA ILE A 103 -0.32 -7.21 3.34
C ILE A 103 -1.33 -7.78 4.33
N LYS A 104 -2.10 -8.80 3.91
CA LYS A 104 -3.08 -9.46 4.76
C LYS A 104 -2.42 -10.12 5.97
N GLU A 105 -1.29 -10.79 5.75
CA GLU A 105 -0.49 -11.39 6.81
C GLU A 105 0.06 -10.32 7.77
N ALA A 106 0.66 -9.25 7.25
CA ALA A 106 1.17 -8.14 8.05
C ALA A 106 0.08 -7.49 8.93
N TYR A 107 -1.12 -7.27 8.37
CA TYR A 107 -2.26 -6.76 9.11
C TYR A 107 -2.73 -7.71 10.22
N ASN A 108 -2.76 -9.02 9.97
CA ASN A 108 -3.13 -10.01 10.98
C ASN A 108 -2.10 -10.05 12.13
N ASN A 109 -0.80 -10.03 11.80
CA ASN A 109 0.28 -10.01 12.79
C ASN A 109 0.22 -8.74 13.65
N ALA A 110 -0.03 -7.58 13.03
CA ALA A 110 -0.19 -6.31 13.72
C ALA A 110 -1.39 -6.25 14.68
N LYS A 111 -2.41 -7.10 14.48
CA LYS A 111 -3.52 -7.27 15.43
C LYS A 111 -3.16 -8.18 16.60
N MET A 112 -2.42 -9.25 16.34
CA MET A 112 -2.02 -10.21 17.37
C MET A 112 -1.01 -9.63 18.37
N GLY A 113 -0.24 -8.62 17.94
CA GLY A 113 0.70 -7.88 18.80
C GLY A 113 0.07 -6.75 19.63
N LYS A 114 -1.26 -6.67 19.74
CA LYS A 114 -1.99 -5.64 20.49
C LYS A 114 -2.88 -6.21 21.57
#